data_AF-V4GVA0-F1
#
_entry.id   AF-V4GVA0-F1
#
_cell.length_a   1.000
_cell.length_b   1.000
_cell.length_c   1.000
_cell.angle_alpha   90.00
_cell.angle_beta   90.00
_cell.angle_gamma   90.00
#
_symmetry.space_group_name_H-M   'P 1'
#
loop_
_entity.id
_entity.type
_entity.pdbx_description
1 polymer ?
#
loop_
_entity_poly.entity_id
_entity_poly.type
_entity_poly.pdbx_seq_one_letter_code
_entity_poly.pdbx_strand_id
1 'polypeptide(L)' 'MACPHLAYRESDGDRAFETARAYCTVVDEFVRPVRADTCTERYGLSPERDCEYFRAEAGLDWDE' A
#
# COMPACT_ATOMS: atom_id res chain seq x y z
N MET A 1 9.92 -7.39 3.33
CA MET A 1 9.55 -7.77 1.94
C MET A 1 8.48 -6.78 1.50
N ALA A 2 8.56 -6.25 0.27
CA ALA A 2 7.59 -5.27 -0.21
C ALA A 2 6.16 -5.81 -0.09
N CYS A 3 5.22 -4.95 0.28
CA CYS A 3 3.83 -5.31 0.54
C CYS A 3 3.17 -5.94 -0.70
N PRO A 4 2.63 -7.17 -0.62
CA PRO A 4 2.02 -7.85 -1.77
C PRO A 4 0.72 -7.18 -2.25
N HIS A 5 0.14 -6.30 -1.45
CA HIS A 5 -1.09 -5.57 -1.76
C HIS A 5 -0.83 -4.21 -2.43
N LEU A 6 0.43 -3.82 -2.63
CA LEU A 6 0.77 -2.59 -3.34
C LEU A 6 0.89 -2.86 -4.84
N ALA A 7 -0.04 -2.31 -5.61
CA ALA A 7 0.02 -2.25 -7.06
C ALA A 7 0.35 -0.84 -7.54
N TYR A 8 0.81 -0.72 -8.78
CA TYR A 8 0.90 0.55 -9.49
C TYR A 8 -0.01 0.49 -10.70
N ARG A 9 -0.98 1.40 -10.78
CA ARG A 9 -1.97 1.44 -11.88
C ARG A 9 -1.79 2.71 -12.71
N GLU A 10 -1.87 2.56 -14.03
CA GLU A 10 -1.73 3.66 -15.00
C GLU A 10 -3.07 4.33 -15.33
N SER A 11 -4.19 3.78 -14.87
CA SER A 11 -5.53 4.33 -15.11
C SER A 11 -6.52 3.99 -14.01
N ASP A 12 -7.64 4.70 -14.02
CA ASP A 12 -8.83 4.48 -13.21
C ASP A 12 -10.09 4.89 -14.00
N GLY A 13 -10.90 3.90 -14.40
CA GLY A 13 -12.02 4.12 -15.31
C GLY A 13 -11.59 4.78 -16.63
N ASP A 14 -12.24 5.88 -17.00
CA ASP A 14 -11.94 6.65 -18.22
C ASP A 14 -10.71 7.57 -18.08
N ARG A 15 -10.09 7.62 -16.89
CA ARG A 15 -8.94 8.47 -16.61
C ARG A 15 -7.64 7.68 -16.73
N ALA A 16 -6.72 8.15 -17.56
CA ALA A 16 -5.33 7.69 -17.58
C ALA A 16 -4.43 8.65 -16.80
N PHE A 17 -3.33 8.13 -16.26
CA PHE A 17 -2.28 8.88 -15.59
C PHE A 17 -1.01 8.88 -16.43
N GLU A 18 -0.29 10.00 -16.44
CA GLU A 18 1.04 10.09 -17.09
C GLU A 18 2.10 9.23 -16.39
N THR A 19 1.88 8.88 -15.13
CA THR A 19 2.75 8.00 -14.34
C THR A 19 1.88 7.10 -13.48
N ALA A 20 2.24 5.82 -13.41
CA ALA A 20 1.53 4.84 -12.61
C ALA A 20 1.45 5.27 -11.14
N ARG A 21 0.26 5.17 -10.55
CA ARG A 21 -0.02 5.58 -9.17
C ARG A 21 -0.15 4.38 -8.26
N ALA A 22 0.35 4.53 -7.04
CA ALA A 22 0.27 3.52 -6.00
C ALA A 22 -1.19 3.24 -5.62
N TYR A 23 -1.56 1.98 -5.60
CA TYR A 23 -2.90 1.47 -5.32
C TYR A 23 -2.80 0.33 -4.30
N CYS A 24 -3.59 0.42 -3.23
CA CYS A 24 -3.66 -0.64 -2.23
C CYS A 24 -4.87 -1.53 -2.51
N THR A 25 -4.65 -2.83 -2.67
CA THR A 25 -5.73 -3.78 -2.96
C THR A 25 -6.54 -4.19 -1.73
N VAL A 26 -6.05 -3.93 -0.50
CA VAL A 26 -6.80 -4.21 0.75
C VAL A 26 -7.96 -3.22 0.93
N VAL A 27 -7.70 -1.94 0.72
CA VAL A 27 -8.70 -0.85 0.86
C VAL A 27 -9.30 -0.43 -0.48
N ASP A 28 -8.85 -1.05 -1.57
CA ASP A 28 -9.30 -0.80 -2.94
C ASP A 28 -9.26 0.69 -3.34
N GLU A 29 -8.15 1.36 -3.03
CA GLU A 29 -7.97 2.79 -3.32
C GLU A 29 -6.52 3.16 -3.68
N PHE A 30 -6.39 4.30 -4.37
CA PHE A 30 -5.09 4.95 -4.59
C PHE A 30 -4.58 5.57 -3.29
N VAL A 31 -3.36 5.19 -2.89
CA VAL A 31 -2.79 5.62 -1.61
C VAL A 31 -1.90 6.84 -1.76
N ARG A 32 -1.69 7.56 -0.64
CA ARG A 32 -0.73 8.66 -0.58
C ARG A 32 0.71 8.16 -0.72
N PRO A 33 1.64 9.00 -1.19
CA PRO A 33 3.06 8.65 -1.33
C PRO A 33 3.69 8.07 -0.05
N VAL A 34 3.38 8.63 1.12
CA VAL A 34 3.89 8.14 2.41
C VAL A 34 3.53 6.66 2.64
N ARG A 35 2.33 6.23 2.27
CA ARG A 35 1.92 4.83 2.40
C ARG A 35 2.60 3.95 1.37
N ALA A 36 2.79 4.44 0.15
CA ALA A 36 3.60 3.73 -0.84
C ALA A 36 5.05 3.55 -0.36
N ASP A 37 5.65 4.57 0.26
CA ASP A 37 6.98 4.49 0.86
C ASP A 37 7.01 3.44 1.99
N THR A 38 5.99 3.38 2.86
CA THR A 38 5.85 2.32 3.87
C THR A 38 5.80 0.93 3.26
N CYS A 39 4.95 0.72 2.25
CA CYS A 39 4.74 -0.56 1.60
C CYS A 39 5.92 -1.02 0.73
N THR A 40 6.76 -0.09 0.27
CA THR A 40 8.00 -0.37 -0.47
C THR A 40 9.23 -0.45 0.44
N GLU A 41 9.04 -0.38 1.76
CA GLU A 41 10.09 -0.44 2.79
C GLU A 41 11.13 0.68 2.67
N ARG A 42 10.74 1.82 2.09
CA ARG A 42 11.63 2.97 1.92
C ARG A 42 11.91 3.61 3.28
N TYR A 43 13.11 4.18 3.43
CA TYR A 43 13.52 4.90 4.65
C TYR A 43 13.49 4.05 5.93
N GLY A 44 13.54 2.72 5.81
CA GLY A 44 13.46 1.82 6.96
C GLY A 44 12.05 1.65 7.54
N LEU A 45 11.02 2.10 6.80
CA LEU A 45 9.62 1.78 7.08
C LEU A 45 9.35 0.31 6.74
N SER A 46 8.30 -0.26 7.32
CA SER A 46 7.90 -1.65 7.10
C SER A 46 6.39 -1.78 7.10
N PRO A 47 5.78 -2.52 6.15
CA PRO A 47 4.34 -2.78 6.17
C PRO A 47 3.90 -3.56 7.41
N GLU A 48 4.73 -4.48 7.91
CA GLU A 48 4.46 -5.32 9.09
C GLU A 48 4.36 -4.53 10.40
N ARG A 49 5.00 -3.36 10.47
CA ARG A 49 5.03 -2.53 11.69
C ARG A 49 4.23 -1.23 11.54
N ASP A 50 4.35 -0.60 10.37
CA ASP A 50 4.03 0.81 10.15
C ASP A 50 2.78 1.02 9.26
N CYS A 51 2.20 -0.04 8.67
CA CYS A 51 0.98 0.06 7.85
C CYS A 51 -0.21 -0.64 8.52
N GLU A 52 -1.24 0.12 8.90
CA GLU A 52 -2.40 -0.43 9.60
C GLU A 52 -3.19 -1.45 8.76
N TYR A 53 -3.28 -1.25 7.44
CA TYR A 53 -4.06 -2.14 6.57
C TYR A 53 -3.36 -3.47 6.31
N PHE A 54 -2.04 -3.43 6.10
CA PHE A 54 -1.28 -4.66 5.94
C PHE A 54 -1.35 -5.48 7.23
N ARG A 55 -1.20 -4.82 8.38
CA ARG A 55 -1.25 -5.50 9.68
C ARG A 55 -2.60 -6.16 9.92
N ALA A 56 -3.70 -5.45 9.69
CA ALA A 56 -5.03 -6.04 9.82
C ALA A 56 -5.24 -7.23 8.86
N GLU A 57 -4.84 -7.09 7.58
CA GLU A 57 -4.97 -8.16 6.58
C GLU A 57 -4.10 -9.39 6.91
N ALA A 58 -2.90 -9.16 7.48
CA ALA A 58 -1.96 -10.21 7.84
C ALA A 58 -2.20 -10.82 9.23
N GLY A 59 -3.21 -10.35 9.99
CA GLY A 59 -3.45 -10.78 11.37
C GLY A 59 -2.28 -10.42 12.31
N LEU A 60 -1.68 -9.25 12.10
CA LEU A 60 -0.59 -8.67 12.92
C LEU A 60 -1.08 -7.46 13.74
N ASP A 61 -2.39 -7.22 13.76
CA ASP A 61 -2.98 -6.41 14.82
C ASP A 61 -2.93 -7.17 16.14
N TRP A 62 -2.97 -6.45 17.25
CA TRP A 62 -2.67 -7.01 18.57
C TRP A 62 -3.69 -8.09 18.93
N ASP A 63 -3.24 -9.34 19.06
CA ASP A 63 -3.92 -10.35 19.86
C ASP A 63 -4.01 -9.82 21.31
N GLU A 64 -5.22 -9.65 21.84
CA GLU A 64 -5.47 -9.40 23.28
C GLU A 64 -5.20 -10.65 24.13
#